data_AF-A0A034VT85-F1
#
_entry.id   AF-A0A034VT85-F1
#
_cell.length_a   1.000
_cell.length_b   1.000
_cell.length_c   1.000
_cell.angle_alpha   90.00
_cell.angle_beta   90.00
_cell.angle_gamma   90.00
#
_symmetry.space_group_name_H-M   'P 1'
#
loop_
_entity.id
_entity.type
_entity.pdbx_description
1 polymer ?
#
loop_
_entity_poly.entity_id
_entity_poly.type
_entity_poly.pdbx_seq_one_letter_code
_entity_poly.pdbx_strand_id
1 'polypeptide(L)'
;ADVCCRNEKFVEEPNKYIPERWLRNNTEGKKYQLNNPFLFLPFGFGPRSCVGKRIVDLELEVTLARLVRNFAIEFNYSTDNAFVPKMVFIPAIPLKFRFEERKE
;
A
#
# COMPACT_ATOMS: atom_id res chain seq x y z
N ALA A 1 -8.56 -8.83 9.84
CA ALA A 1 -8.90 -7.86 8.78
C ALA A 1 -8.22 -8.32 7.49
N ASP A 2 -9.01 -8.52 6.43
CA ASP A 2 -8.67 -9.01 5.08
C ASP A 2 -7.87 -10.31 4.95
N VAL A 3 -8.52 -11.43 5.29
CA VAL A 3 -8.01 -12.80 5.03
C VAL A 3 -7.93 -13.09 3.52
N CYS A 4 -8.71 -12.42 2.68
CA CYS A 4 -8.75 -12.67 1.24
C CYS A 4 -7.52 -12.13 0.50
N CYS A 5 -7.04 -10.93 0.83
CA CYS A 5 -5.89 -10.32 0.14
C CYS A 5 -4.56 -11.03 0.43
N ARG A 6 -4.50 -11.81 1.53
CA ARG A 6 -3.35 -12.62 1.92
C ARG A 6 -3.43 -14.10 1.51
N ASN A 7 -4.49 -14.49 0.80
CA ASN A 7 -4.73 -15.88 0.44
C ASN A 7 -4.29 -16.14 -1.00
N GLU A 8 -3.37 -17.10 -1.16
CA GLU A 8 -2.80 -17.51 -2.45
C GLU A 8 -3.84 -18.03 -3.44
N LYS A 9 -5.02 -18.49 -2.97
CA LYS A 9 -6.13 -18.88 -3.85
C LYS A 9 -6.72 -17.71 -4.62
N PHE A 10 -6.61 -16.49 -4.10
CA PHE A 10 -7.20 -15.29 -4.69
C PHE A 10 -6.17 -14.29 -5.21
N VAL A 11 -4.97 -14.30 -4.64
CA VAL A 11 -3.91 -13.33 -4.90
C VAL A 11 -2.59 -14.08 -5.07
N GLU A 12 -2.00 -14.04 -6.26
CA GLU A 12 -0.69 -14.66 -6.51
C GLU A 12 0.42 -13.88 -5.77
N GLU A 13 1.29 -14.57 -5.04
CA GLU A 13 2.37 -13.98 -4.23
C GLU A 13 1.88 -12.86 -3.28
N PRO A 14 0.92 -13.17 -2.38
CA PRO A 14 0.21 -12.15 -1.60
C PRO A 14 1.10 -11.41 -0.59
N ASN A 15 2.22 -12.02 -0.18
CA ASN A 15 3.16 -11.43 0.76
C ASN A 15 4.22 -10.55 0.07
N LYS A 16 4.27 -10.50 -1.26
CA LYS A 16 5.18 -9.63 -2.01
C LYS A 16 4.53 -8.30 -2.31
N TYR A 17 5.30 -7.22 -2.15
CA TYR A 17 4.88 -5.88 -2.56
C TYR A 17 4.98 -5.74 -4.09
N ILE A 18 3.82 -5.77 -4.75
CA ILE A 18 3.71 -5.67 -6.22
C ILE A 18 2.63 -4.60 -6.52
N PRO A 19 3.01 -3.32 -6.72
CA PRO A 19 2.07 -2.24 -7.03
C PRO A 19 1.28 -2.48 -8.32
N GLU A 20 1.90 -3.11 -9.31
CA GLU A 20 1.36 -3.34 -10.65
C GLU A 20 0.11 -4.23 -10.63
N ARG A 21 -0.08 -5.01 -9.55
CA ARG A 21 -1.26 -5.84 -9.26
C ARG A 21 -2.58 -5.07 -9.38
N TRP A 22 -2.55 -3.76 -9.09
CA TRP A 22 -3.74 -2.91 -9.04
C TRP A 22 -3.99 -2.14 -10.35
N LEU A 23 -3.11 -2.28 -11.35
CA LEU A 23 -3.26 -1.63 -12.66
C LEU A 23 -4.30 -2.37 -13.52
N ARG A 24 -5.25 -1.62 -14.09
CA ARG A 24 -6.37 -2.18 -14.86
C ARG A 24 -6.05 -2.47 -16.33
N ASN A 25 -5.05 -1.77 -16.90
CA ASN A 25 -4.75 -1.77 -18.34
C ASN A 25 -3.33 -2.26 -18.64
N ASN A 26 -2.86 -3.30 -17.94
CA ASN A 26 -1.49 -3.77 -18.13
C ASN A 26 -1.42 -4.88 -19.21
N THR A 27 -0.82 -4.58 -20.37
CA THR A 27 -0.55 -5.56 -21.43
C THR A 27 0.54 -6.57 -21.04
N GLU A 28 1.41 -6.24 -20.08
CA GLU A 28 2.55 -7.05 -19.63
C GLU A 28 2.27 -7.77 -18.29
N GLY A 29 1.21 -7.38 -17.57
CA GLY A 29 0.98 -7.74 -16.16
C GLY A 29 -0.22 -8.64 -15.86
N LYS A 30 -0.75 -9.38 -16.85
CA LYS A 30 -1.90 -10.29 -16.64
C LYS A 30 -1.69 -11.27 -15.48
N LYS A 31 -0.44 -11.67 -15.22
CA LYS A 31 -0.07 -12.63 -14.19
C LYS A 31 -0.57 -12.19 -12.80
N TYR A 32 -0.30 -10.95 -12.41
CA TYR A 32 -0.65 -10.45 -11.08
C TYR A 32 -1.97 -9.70 -11.01
N GLN A 33 -2.73 -9.61 -12.11
CA GLN A 33 -3.97 -8.83 -12.14
C GLN A 33 -5.05 -9.44 -11.23
N LEU A 34 -5.71 -8.59 -10.44
CA LEU A 34 -6.82 -9.03 -9.60
C LEU A 34 -8.12 -9.05 -10.38
N ASN A 35 -8.74 -10.23 -10.43
CA ASN A 35 -9.99 -10.45 -11.15
C ASN A 35 -11.23 -10.01 -10.34
N ASN A 36 -11.12 -9.84 -9.03
CA ASN A 36 -12.22 -9.46 -8.15
C ASN A 36 -11.92 -8.15 -7.40
N PRO A 37 -12.70 -7.09 -7.61
CA PRO A 37 -12.49 -5.78 -6.97
C PRO A 37 -12.79 -5.76 -5.48
N PHE A 38 -13.44 -6.79 -4.93
CA PHE A 38 -13.78 -6.89 -3.51
C PHE A 38 -12.72 -7.63 -2.67
N LEU A 39 -11.57 -7.99 -3.27
CA LEU A 39 -10.49 -8.67 -2.53
C LEU A 39 -9.74 -7.76 -1.55
N PHE A 40 -9.85 -6.45 -1.71
CA PHE A 40 -9.19 -5.46 -0.85
C PHE A 40 -10.07 -4.23 -0.67
N LEU A 41 -10.54 -4.02 0.56
CA LEU A 41 -11.51 -2.98 0.90
C LEU A 41 -11.10 -2.25 2.19
N PRO A 42 -9.94 -1.56 2.21
CA PRO A 42 -9.40 -0.95 3.43
C PRO A 42 -10.29 0.15 4.01
N PHE A 43 -11.16 0.74 3.17
CA PHE A 43 -12.12 1.77 3.56
C PHE A 43 -13.58 1.26 3.58
N GLY A 44 -13.78 -0.05 3.49
CA GLY A 44 -15.10 -0.66 3.33
C GLY A 44 -15.77 -0.33 1.99
N PHE A 45 -17.04 -0.71 1.87
CA PHE A 45 -17.86 -0.50 0.68
C PHE A 45 -19.31 -0.17 1.09
N GLY A 46 -20.03 0.55 0.23
CA GLY A 46 -21.44 0.90 0.44
C GLY A 46 -21.65 2.08 1.40
N PRO A 47 -22.86 2.24 1.97
CA PRO A 47 -23.24 3.46 2.70
C PRO A 47 -22.47 3.69 4.01
N ARG A 48 -21.79 2.66 4.54
CA ARG A 48 -20.94 2.76 5.74
C ARG A 48 -19.43 2.69 5.42
N SER A 49 -19.04 2.96 4.17
CA SER A 49 -17.63 3.14 3.84
C SER A 49 -17.03 4.34 4.59
N CYS A 50 -15.71 4.38 4.73
CA CYS A 50 -15.01 5.48 5.37
C CYS A 50 -15.40 6.83 4.75
N VAL A 51 -16.00 7.70 5.56
CA VAL A 51 -16.37 9.07 5.16
C VAL A 51 -15.16 9.89 4.70
N GLY A 52 -13.99 9.60 5.27
CA GLY A 52 -12.73 10.27 4.96
C GLY A 52 -12.00 9.74 3.73
N LYS A 53 -12.53 8.73 3.01
CA LYS A 53 -11.80 8.08 1.90
C LYS A 53 -11.24 9.09 0.89
N ARG A 54 -12.06 10.03 0.43
CA ARG A 54 -11.64 11.02 -0.58
C ARG A 54 -10.55 11.97 -0.08
N ILE A 55 -10.59 12.31 1.22
CA ILE A 55 -9.59 13.18 1.84
C ILE A 55 -8.27 12.42 1.93
N VAL A 56 -8.30 11.18 2.41
CA VAL A 56 -7.11 10.33 2.56
C VAL A 56 -6.48 10.00 1.21
N ASP A 57 -7.27 9.70 0.18
CA ASP A 57 -6.74 9.46 -1.18
C ASP A 57 -5.93 10.68 -1.66
N LEU A 58 -6.50 11.89 -1.58
CA LEU A 58 -5.83 13.12 -1.98
C LEU A 58 -4.58 13.42 -1.15
N GLU A 59 -4.68 13.30 0.18
CA GLU A 59 -3.58 13.58 1.09
C GLU A 59 -2.39 12.64 0.85
N LEU A 60 -2.66 11.34 0.66
CA LEU A 60 -1.63 10.35 0.35
C LEU A 60 -0.99 10.60 -1.02
N GLU A 61 -1.79 10.84 -2.06
CA GLU A 61 -1.29 11.11 -3.42
C GLU A 61 -0.38 12.34 -3.45
N VAL A 62 -0.82 13.46 -2.85
CA VAL A 62 -0.05 14.71 -2.82
C VAL A 62 1.22 14.55 -1.98
N THR A 63 1.12 13.92 -0.81
CA THR A 63 2.27 13.71 0.08
C THR A 63 3.31 12.83 -0.58
N LEU A 64 2.91 11.68 -1.14
CA LEU A 64 3.81 10.78 -1.85
C LEU A 64 4.46 11.47 -3.04
N ALA A 65 3.69 12.19 -3.86
CA ALA A 65 4.24 12.92 -5.01
C ALA A 65 5.29 13.96 -4.59
N ARG A 66 5.07 14.69 -3.49
CA ARG A 66 6.05 15.65 -2.97
C ARG A 66 7.29 14.97 -2.40
N LEU A 67 7.12 13.86 -1.69
CA LEU A 67 8.24 13.12 -1.11
C LEU A 67 9.16 12.57 -2.21
N VAL A 68 8.62 11.88 -3.22
CA VAL A 68 9.42 11.25 -4.28
C VAL A 68 10.03 12.26 -5.27
N ARG A 69 9.44 13.45 -5.41
CA ARG A 69 9.99 14.53 -6.24
C ARG A 69 11.17 15.21 -5.58
N ASN A 70 11.06 15.50 -4.27
CA ASN A 70 12.06 16.31 -3.57
C ASN A 70 13.15 15.47 -2.90
N PHE A 71 12.91 14.20 -2.58
CA PHE A 71 13.83 13.38 -1.81
C PHE A 71 14.11 12.03 -2.46
N ALA A 72 15.37 11.59 -2.41
CA ALA A 72 15.74 10.19 -2.43
C ALA A 72 15.54 9.61 -1.03
N ILE A 73 14.71 8.58 -0.92
CA ILE A 73 14.29 7.99 0.36
C ILE A 73 14.87 6.59 0.47
N GLU A 74 15.64 6.34 1.53
CA GLU A 74 16.21 5.03 1.81
C GLU A 74 15.72 4.48 3.15
N PHE A 75 15.54 3.16 3.21
CA PHE A 75 15.24 2.45 4.44
C PHE A 75 16.12 1.20 4.52
N ASN A 76 17.14 1.25 5.39
CA ASN A 76 18.20 0.24 5.47
C ASN A 76 18.02 -0.71 6.67
N TYR A 77 16.80 -0.89 7.16
CA TYR A 77 16.47 -1.75 8.30
C TYR A 77 15.53 -2.88 7.86
N SER A 78 15.53 -4.00 8.59
CA SER A 78 14.59 -5.09 8.32
C SER A 78 13.14 -4.61 8.47
N THR A 79 12.28 -5.04 7.56
CA THR A 79 10.83 -4.80 7.56
C THR A 79 10.04 -5.97 8.15
N ASP A 80 10.73 -7.00 8.67
CA ASP A 80 10.09 -8.17 9.26
C ASP A 80 9.28 -7.78 10.49
N ASN A 81 7.98 -8.11 10.46
CA ASN A 81 7.03 -7.77 11.52
C ASN A 81 7.06 -6.28 11.94
N ALA A 82 7.35 -5.38 10.99
CA ALA A 82 7.47 -3.94 11.25
C ALA A 82 6.17 -3.30 11.77
N PHE A 83 5.02 -3.97 11.61
CA PHE A 83 3.72 -3.50 12.07
C PHE A 83 3.01 -4.55 12.90
N VAL A 84 2.39 -4.13 14.00
CA VAL A 84 1.58 -4.99 14.87
C VAL A 84 0.11 -4.56 14.87
N PRO A 85 -0.84 -5.52 14.85
CA PRO A 85 -2.25 -5.19 14.97
C PRO A 85 -2.58 -4.82 16.41
N LYS A 86 -2.98 -3.56 16.64
CA LYS A 86 -3.71 -3.14 17.85
C LYS A 86 -5.13 -2.76 17.43
N MET A 87 -5.68 -1.66 17.95
CA MET A 87 -6.91 -1.07 17.41
C MET A 87 -6.74 -0.66 15.94
N VAL A 88 -5.55 -0.19 15.58
CA VAL A 88 -5.07 -0.02 14.20
C VAL A 88 -3.69 -0.66 14.08
N PHE A 89 -3.20 -0.85 12.84
CA PHE A 89 -1.81 -1.25 12.63
C PHE A 89 -0.89 -0.10 13.02
N ILE A 90 0.05 -0.38 13.92
CA ILE A 90 1.05 0.60 14.34
C ILE A 90 2.47 0.07 14.09
N PRO A 91 3.46 0.95 13.87
CA PRO A 91 4.85 0.53 13.78
C PRO A 91 5.30 -0.14 15.09
N ALA A 92 5.90 -1.32 14.96
CA ALA A 92 6.54 -2.07 16.05
C ALA A 92 8.04 -1.77 16.15
N ILE A 93 8.60 -1.17 15.09
CA ILE A 93 10.00 -0.80 14.99
C ILE A 93 10.14 0.71 14.72
N PRO A 94 11.26 1.34 15.11
CA PRO A 94 11.53 2.73 14.73
C PRO A 94 11.66 2.88 13.21
N LEU A 95 10.86 3.76 12.62
CA LEU A 95 10.90 4.06 11.18
C LEU A 95 11.96 5.11 10.86
N LYS A 96 13.24 4.71 10.93
CA LYS A 96 14.40 5.58 10.67
C LYS A 96 14.70 5.69 9.17
N PHE A 97 13.86 6.41 8.43
CA PHE A 97 14.12 6.73 7.03
C PHE A 97 15.29 7.71 6.88
N ARG A 98 16.11 7.53 5.85
CA ARG A 98 17.08 8.52 5.39
C ARG A 98 16.47 9.27 4.22
N PHE A 99 16.48 10.60 4.30
CA PHE A 99 16.02 11.48 3.24
C PHE A 99 17.21 12.28 2.73
N GLU A 100 17.46 12.23 1.43
CA GLU A 100 18.45 13.07 0.76
C GLU A 100 17.75 13.94 -0.27
N GLU A 101 18.05 15.24 -0.31
CA GLU A 101 17.46 16.13 -1.31
C GLU A 101 17.86 15.69 -2.71
N ARG A 102 16.87 15.57 -3.59
CA ARG A 102 17.09 15.27 -5.00
C ARG A 102 17.55 16.55 -5.68
N LYS A 103 18.84 16.63 -6.02
CA LYS A 103 19.35 17.69 -6.90
C LYS A 103 18.79 17.43 -8.30
N GLU A 104 18.22 18.48 -8.89
CA GLU A 104 17.68 18.48 -10.26
C GLU A 104 18.75 18.11 -11.29
#